data_AF-A0A925Y691-F1
#
_entry.id   AF-A0A925Y691-F1
#
_cell.length_a   1.000
_cell.length_b   1.000
_cell.length_c   1.000
_cell.angle_alpha   90.00
_cell.angle_beta   90.00
_cell.angle_gamma   90.00
#
_symmetry.space_group_name_H-M   'P 1'
#
loop_
_entity.id
_entity.type
_entity.pdbx_description
1 polymer ?
#
loop_
_entity_poly.entity_id
_entity_poly.type
_entity_poly.pdbx_seq_one_letter_code
_entity_poly.pdbx_strand_id
1 'polypeptide(L)' 'MTVDTSETLDRRSFLRSASGVATVAAVAIAIAPSMVTEAQAYDPGEDETRAKYQPDAADVQAFYRSNGYETLKDK' A
#
# COMPACT_ATOMS: atom_id res chain seq x y z
N MET A 1 -30.31 26.32 36.64
CA MET A 1 -29.31 25.72 35.74
C MET A 1 -30.04 24.63 34.97
N THR A 2 -30.64 24.97 33.83
CA THR A 2 -31.39 24.04 32.98
C THR A 2 -30.40 23.28 32.13
N VAL A 3 -30.15 22.02 32.47
CA VAL A 3 -29.29 21.13 31.68
C VAL A 3 -30.04 20.81 30.40
N ASP A 4 -29.54 21.37 29.31
CA ASP A 4 -30.01 21.11 27.95
C ASP A 4 -29.70 19.65 27.60
N THR A 5 -30.73 18.82 27.48
CA THR A 5 -30.63 17.39 27.11
C THR A 5 -30.42 17.27 25.61
N SER A 6 -29.43 17.99 25.06
CA SER A 6 -29.06 17.86 23.65
C SER A 6 -28.35 16.52 23.45
N GLU A 7 -29.14 15.48 23.22
CA GLU A 7 -28.99 14.51 22.13
C GLU A 7 -27.56 14.30 21.59
N THR A 8 -26.60 14.03 22.47
CA THR A 8 -25.31 13.49 22.06
C THR A 8 -25.56 12.02 21.78
N LEU A 9 -25.99 11.71 20.54
CA LEU A 9 -25.93 10.36 20.01
C LEU A 9 -24.55 9.81 20.38
N ASP A 10 -24.53 8.84 21.30
CA ASP A 10 -23.29 8.34 21.87
C ASP A 10 -22.50 7.63 20.77
N ARG A 11 -21.58 8.38 20.17
CA ARG A 11 -20.71 7.91 19.08
C ARG A 11 -19.96 6.65 19.50
N ARG A 12 -19.66 6.50 20.80
CA ARG A 12 -18.98 5.32 21.34
C ARG A 12 -19.92 4.11 21.35
N SER A 13 -21.19 4.29 21.71
CA SER A 13 -22.22 3.25 21.61
C SER A 13 -22.46 2.86 20.14
N PHE A 14 -22.59 3.83 19.23
CA PHE A 14 -22.74 3.58 17.80
C PHE A 14 -21.56 2.82 17.19
N LEU A 15 -20.32 3.23 17.47
CA LEU A 15 -19.12 2.54 16.98
C LEU A 15 -18.99 1.14 17.59
N ARG A 16 -19.38 0.96 18.86
CA ARG A 16 -19.37 -0.35 19.52
C ARG A 16 -20.43 -1.30 18.92
N SER A 17 -21.64 -0.83 18.63
CA SER A 17 -22.65 -1.64 17.92
C SER A 17 -22.23 -1.93 16.48
N ALA A 18 -21.66 -0.95 15.78
CA ALA A 18 -21.16 -1.12 14.42
C ALA A 18 -19.99 -2.12 14.37
N SER A 19 -19.06 -2.09 15.32
CA SER A 19 -17.96 -3.05 15.39
C SER A 19 -18.42 -4.49 15.66
N GLY A 20 -19.54 -4.69 16.36
CA GLY A 20 -20.08 -6.02 16.64
C GLY A 20 -20.70 -6.70 15.42
N VAL A 21 -21.30 -5.92 14.52
CA VAL A 21 -21.98 -6.43 13.31
C VAL A 21 -21.06 -6.37 12.07
N ALA A 22 -20.23 -5.34 11.95
CA ALA A 22 -19.32 -5.16 10.81
C ALA A 22 -18.12 -6.13 10.83
N THR A 23 -17.74 -6.66 12.00
CA THR A 23 -16.68 -7.66 12.10
C THR A 23 -17.05 -8.96 11.38
N VAL A 24 -18.30 -9.42 11.46
CA VAL A 24 -18.71 -10.67 10.80
C VAL A 24 -18.71 -10.54 9.27
N ALA A 25 -19.13 -9.39 8.73
CA ALA A 25 -19.13 -9.15 7.29
C ALA A 25 -17.75 -8.83 6.72
N ALA A 26 -16.92 -8.06 7.43
CA ALA A 26 -15.54 -7.75 7.00
C ALA A 26 -14.63 -8.97 7.06
N VAL A 27 -14.84 -9.86 8.02
CA VAL A 27 -14.12 -11.12 8.15
C VAL A 27 -14.48 -12.09 7.02
N ALA A 28 -15.73 -12.14 6.57
CA ALA A 28 -16.10 -12.98 5.42
C ALA A 28 -15.38 -12.62 4.11
N ILE A 29 -15.03 -11.33 3.91
CA ILE A 29 -14.26 -10.88 2.74
C ILE A 29 -12.75 -11.06 2.96
N ALA A 30 -12.26 -10.94 4.20
CA ALA A 30 -10.83 -11.03 4.51
C ALA A 30 -10.28 -12.46 4.62
N ILE A 31 -11.11 -13.49 4.86
CA ILE A 31 -10.65 -14.89 5.02
C ILE A 31 -11.06 -15.82 3.87
N ALA A 32 -11.39 -15.31 2.68
CA ALA A 32 -11.60 -16.16 1.51
C ALA A 32 -10.32 -16.21 0.65
N PRO A 33 -9.27 -16.98 1.03
CA PRO A 33 -8.09 -17.16 0.18
C PRO A 33 -8.44 -17.78 -1.18
N SER A 34 -9.60 -18.43 -1.29
CA SER A 34 -10.16 -18.96 -2.53
C SER A 34 -10.63 -17.89 -3.53
N MET A 35 -10.77 -16.63 -3.10
CA MET A 35 -11.17 -15.49 -3.94
C MET A 35 -9.98 -14.57 -4.26
N VAL A 36 -8.80 -14.83 -3.69
CA VAL A 36 -7.57 -14.09 -3.99
C VAL A 36 -6.95 -14.72 -5.23
N THR A 37 -7.13 -14.07 -6.38
CA THR A 37 -6.33 -14.40 -7.57
C THR A 37 -4.87 -14.06 -7.27
N GLU A 38 -3.97 -15.02 -7.50
CA GLU A 38 -2.53 -14.79 -7.39
C GLU A 38 -2.15 -13.59 -8.27
N ALA A 39 -1.64 -12.54 -7.64
CA ALA A 39 -1.21 -11.36 -8.35
C ALA A 39 -0.01 -11.74 -9.22
N GLN A 40 -0.18 -11.66 -10.54
CA GLN A 40 0.92 -11.83 -11.46
C GLN A 40 1.89 -10.67 -11.24
N ALA A 41 3.15 -11.00 -10.94
CA ALA A 41 4.19 -10.00 -10.85
C ALA A 41 4.38 -9.34 -12.21
N TYR A 42 4.42 -8.01 -12.23
CA TYR A 42 4.75 -7.29 -13.44
C TYR A 42 6.23 -7.53 -13.78
N ASP A 43 6.48 -8.25 -14.87
CA ASP A 43 7.81 -8.39 -15.46
C ASP A 43 7.93 -7.43 -16.66
N PRO A 44 8.65 -6.30 -16.52
CA PRO A 44 8.88 -5.37 -17.62
C PRO A 44 9.71 -5.98 -18.77
N GLY A 45 10.42 -7.09 -18.53
CA GLY A 45 11.34 -7.65 -19.50
C GLY A 45 12.55 -6.76 -19.76
N GLU A 46 13.47 -7.23 -20.61
CA GLU A 46 14.74 -6.52 -20.86
C GLU A 46 14.56 -5.19 -21.59
N ASP A 47 13.67 -5.13 -22.58
CA ASP A 47 13.54 -3.96 -23.45
C ASP A 47 12.94 -2.76 -22.72
N GLU A 48 11.88 -2.96 -21.91
CA GLU A 48 11.31 -1.89 -21.10
C GLU A 48 12.28 -1.47 -19.99
N THR A 49 12.92 -2.43 -19.33
CA THR A 49 13.92 -2.15 -18.30
C THR A 49 15.07 -1.32 -18.86
N ARG A 50 15.59 -1.68 -20.05
CA ARG A 50 16.66 -0.94 -20.72
C ARG A 50 16.23 0.45 -21.16
N ALA A 51 15.01 0.59 -21.67
CA ALA A 51 14.47 1.89 -22.08
C ALA A 51 14.30 2.85 -20.89
N LYS A 52 13.89 2.31 -19.73
CA LYS A 52 13.64 3.06 -18.50
C LYS A 52 14.91 3.41 -17.73
N TYR A 53 15.87 2.49 -17.67
CA TYR A 53 17.11 2.65 -16.91
C TYR A 53 18.31 2.82 -17.83
N GLN A 54 18.35 3.94 -18.54
CA GLN A 54 19.49 4.26 -19.40
C GLN A 54 20.70 4.70 -18.55
N PRO A 55 21.93 4.23 -18.86
CA PRO A 55 23.13 4.62 -18.12
C PRO A 55 23.37 6.14 -18.07
N ASP A 56 22.92 6.86 -19.09
CA ASP A 56 23.11 8.30 -19.22
C ASP A 56 22.00 9.13 -18.57
N ALA A 57 20.96 8.49 -18.04
CA ALA A 57 19.86 9.19 -17.38
C ALA A 57 20.31 9.77 -16.02
N ALA A 58 19.90 11.01 -15.74
CA ALA A 58 20.40 11.76 -14.58
C ALA A 58 20.00 11.14 -13.23
N ASP A 59 18.83 10.52 -13.15
CA ASP A 59 18.31 9.79 -12.00
C ASP A 59 19.09 8.48 -11.78
N VAL A 60 19.38 7.75 -12.85
CA VAL A 60 20.24 6.56 -12.82
C VAL A 60 21.63 6.95 -12.31
N GLN A 61 22.27 7.96 -12.90
CA GLN A 61 23.59 8.41 -12.46
C GLN A 61 23.61 8.91 -11.01
N ALA A 62 22.56 9.64 -10.58
CA ALA A 62 22.44 10.09 -9.19
C ALA A 62 22.34 8.90 -8.23
N PHE A 63 21.58 7.86 -8.59
CA PHE A 63 21.49 6.62 -7.83
C PHE A 63 22.84 5.92 -7.71
N TYR A 64 23.59 5.76 -8.80
CA TYR A 64 24.91 5.14 -8.75
C TYR A 64 25.91 5.94 -7.91
N ARG A 65 25.88 7.28 -8.02
CA ARG A 65 26.71 8.19 -7.24
C ARG A 65 26.42 8.12 -5.75
N SER A 66 25.15 8.23 -5.35
CA SER A 66 24.77 8.26 -3.94
C SER A 66 25.10 6.95 -3.21
N ASN A 67 25.12 5.83 -3.94
CA ASN A 67 25.42 4.53 -3.37
C ASN A 67 26.90 4.12 -3.53
N GLY A 68 27.75 4.96 -4.13
CA GLY A 68 29.18 4.67 -4.29
C GLY A 68 29.49 3.56 -5.29
N TYR A 69 28.56 3.28 -6.21
CA TYR A 69 28.70 2.26 -7.25
C TYR A 69 29.41 2.76 -8.51
N GLU A 70 29.88 4.00 -8.52
CA GLU A 70 30.58 4.63 -9.67
C GLU A 70 31.82 3.85 -10.13
N THR A 71 32.39 3.00 -9.25
CA THR A 71 33.62 2.23 -9.52
C THR A 71 33.39 0.75 -9.83
N LEU A 72 32.14 0.30 -10.00
CA LEU A 72 31.86 -1.05 -10.53
C LEU A 72 32.23 -1.08 -12.01
N LYS A 73 33.52 -1.24 -12.29
CA LYS A 73 34.00 -1.63 -13.61
C LYS A 73 33.88 -3.15 -13.70
N ASP A 74 33.25 -3.62 -14.76
CA ASP A 74 33.18 -5.03 -15.11
C ASP A 74 34.58 -5.65 -15.10
N LYS A 75 34.68 -6.83 -14.48
CA LYS A 75 35.90 -7.65 -14.43
C LYS A 75 35.95 -8.60 -15.61
#